data_AF-A0A652KMF5-F1
#
_entry.id   AF-A0A652KMF5-F1
#
_cell.length_a   1.000
_cell.length_b   1.000
_cell.length_c   1.000
_cell.angle_alpha   90.00
_cell.angle_beta   90.00
_cell.angle_gamma   90.00
#
_symmetry.space_group_name_H-M   'P 1'
#
loop_
_entity.id
_entity.type
_entity.pdbx_description
1 polymer ?
#
loop_
_entity_poly.entity_id
_entity_poly.type
_entity_poly.pdbx_seq_one_letter_code
_entity_poly.pdbx_strand_id
1 'polypeptide(L)' 'LLDVAESVDALKGNKAFQKDVEDGTYDAWAIKMSKAFDKSGVQGTPTLKMDGKTLTAEGSENAPMTVADFNTAVTKALKG' A
#
# COMPACT_ATOMS: atom_id res chain seq x y z
N LEU A 1 13.38 -0.44 -11.48
CA LEU A 1 12.03 -0.96 -11.83
C LEU A 1 12.11 -1.96 -12.97
N LEU A 2 12.76 -1.62 -14.09
CA LEU A 2 12.89 -2.53 -15.23
C LEU A 2 13.64 -3.83 -14.88
N ASP A 3 14.74 -3.76 -14.12
CA ASP A 3 15.47 -4.97 -13.70
C ASP A 3 14.63 -5.94 -12.86
N VAL A 4 13.77 -5.40 -11.98
CA VAL A 4 12.85 -6.21 -11.17
C VAL A 4 11.71 -6.76 -12.03
N ALA A 5 11.26 -6.01 -13.04
CA ALA A 5 10.23 -6.46 -13.97
C ALA A 5 10.65 -7.69 -14.78
N GLU A 6 11.96 -7.88 -15.03
CA GLU A 6 12.47 -9.06 -15.72
C GLU A 6 12.31 -10.37 -14.92
N SER A 7 12.09 -10.28 -13.60
CA SER A 7 11.80 -11.46 -12.75
C SER A 7 10.30 -11.79 -12.67
N VAL A 8 9.44 -10.98 -13.29
CA VAL A 8 7.99 -11.18 -13.31
C VAL A 8 7.57 -11.58 -14.72
N ASP A 9 7.11 -12.82 -14.90
CA ASP A 9 6.78 -13.38 -16.23
C ASP A 9 5.86 -12.49 -17.07
N ALA A 10 4.88 -11.83 -16.44
CA ALA A 10 3.94 -10.94 -17.13
C ALA A 10 4.54 -9.58 -17.55
N LEU A 11 5.68 -9.17 -16.97
CA LEU A 11 6.32 -7.89 -17.22
C LEU A 11 7.64 -8.02 -18.00
N LYS A 12 8.23 -9.20 -18.03
CA LYS A 12 9.49 -9.48 -18.73
C LYS A 12 9.40 -9.11 -20.21
N GLY A 13 10.27 -8.20 -20.67
CA GLY A 13 10.26 -7.72 -22.06
C GLY A 13 9.01 -6.95 -22.48
N ASN A 14 8.10 -6.59 -21.56
CA ASN A 14 6.87 -5.88 -21.86
C ASN A 14 7.16 -4.43 -22.27
N LYS A 15 7.03 -4.14 -23.56
CA LYS A 15 7.37 -2.83 -24.15
C LYS A 15 6.43 -1.70 -23.72
N ALA A 16 5.16 -1.99 -23.47
CA ALA A 16 4.23 -1.00 -22.95
C ALA A 16 4.63 -0.58 -21.53
N PHE A 17 4.92 -1.56 -20.65
CA PHE A 17 5.39 -1.27 -19.30
C PHE A 17 6.73 -0.52 -19.28
N GLN A 18 7.70 -0.94 -20.10
CA GLN A 18 8.99 -0.25 -20.22
C GLN A 18 8.80 1.22 -20.60
N LYS A 19 7.98 1.47 -21.63
CA LYS A 19 7.64 2.82 -22.07
C LYS A 19 6.95 3.62 -20.98
N ASP A 20 5.97 3.03 -20.28
CA ASP A 20 5.26 3.72 -19.20
C ASP A 20 6.19 4.14 -18.05
N VAL A 21 7.20 3.32 -17.74
CA VAL A 21 8.22 3.63 -16.72
C VAL A 21 9.18 4.72 -17.21
N GLU A 22 9.68 4.62 -18.44
CA GLU A 22 10.64 5.56 -19.02
C GLU A 22 10.03 6.95 -19.28
N ASP A 23 8.78 6.99 -19.73
CA ASP A 23 8.04 8.24 -20.01
C ASP A 23 7.44 8.88 -18.75
N GLY A 24 7.54 8.23 -17.58
CA GLY A 24 6.95 8.73 -16.34
C GLY A 24 5.41 8.78 -16.39
N THR A 25 4.77 7.85 -17.09
CA THR A 25 3.32 7.85 -17.36
C THR A 25 2.46 7.98 -16.10
N TYR A 26 2.94 7.47 -14.96
CA TYR A 26 2.22 7.50 -13.68
C TYR A 26 2.82 8.47 -12.65
N ASP A 27 3.78 9.33 -13.03
CA ASP A 27 4.43 10.27 -12.09
C ASP A 27 3.41 11.20 -11.42
N ALA A 28 2.45 11.72 -12.19
CA ALA A 28 1.39 12.56 -11.66
C ALA A 28 0.53 11.82 -10.62
N TRP A 29 0.29 10.52 -10.81
CA TRP A 29 -0.40 9.69 -9.83
C TRP A 29 0.48 9.45 -8.60
N ALA A 30 1.76 9.11 -8.77
CA ALA A 30 2.69 8.90 -7.68
C ALA A 30 2.82 10.14 -6.77
N ILE A 31 2.89 11.34 -7.36
CA ILE A 31 2.89 12.61 -6.63
C ILE A 31 1.58 12.82 -5.86
N LYS A 32 0.42 12.51 -6.47
CA LYS A 32 -0.87 12.60 -5.78
C LYS A 32 -0.95 11.63 -4.60
N MET A 33 -0.47 10.40 -4.77
CA MET A 33 -0.44 9.40 -3.70
C MET A 33 0.52 9.78 -2.57
N SER A 34 1.71 10.32 -2.89
CA SER A 34 2.63 10.85 -1.88
C SER A 34 1.97 11.97 -1.07
N LYS A 35 1.31 12.93 -1.71
CA LYS A 35 0.57 14.00 -1.00
C LYS A 35 -0.58 13.46 -0.15
N ALA A 36 -1.27 12.42 -0.61
CA ALA A 36 -2.34 11.78 0.16
C ALA A 36 -1.78 11.07 1.40
N PHE A 37 -0.64 10.37 1.25
CA PHE A 37 0.07 9.74 2.35
C PHE A 37 0.56 10.76 3.37
N ASP A 38 1.20 11.84 2.95
CA ASP A 38 1.69 12.91 3.85
C ASP A 38 0.54 13.53 4.68
N LYS A 39 -0.63 13.70 4.06
CA LYS A 39 -1.84 14.23 4.72
C LYS A 39 -2.58 13.21 5.58
N SER A 40 -2.27 11.93 5.46
CA SER A 40 -2.99 10.87 6.17
C SER A 40 -2.70 10.86 7.68
N GLY A 41 -1.64 11.54 8.13
CA GLY A 41 -1.17 11.49 9.51
C GLY A 41 -0.52 10.15 9.91
N VAL A 42 -0.26 9.26 8.94
CA VAL A 42 0.51 8.03 9.15
C VAL A 42 1.96 8.38 9.46
N GLN A 43 2.52 7.77 10.51
CA GLN A 43 3.90 8.02 10.96
C GLN A 43 4.87 6.88 10.61
N GLY A 44 4.37 5.75 10.12
CA GLY A 44 5.18 4.59 9.76
C GLY A 44 4.43 3.59 8.91
N THR A 45 5.17 2.75 8.20
CA THR A 45 4.61 1.63 7.42
C THR A 45 5.08 0.31 8.04
N PRO A 46 4.21 -0.72 8.10
CA PRO A 46 2.81 -0.74 7.64
C PRO A 46 1.85 0.00 8.58
N THR A 47 0.76 0.55 8.03
CA THR A 47 -0.40 1.06 8.79
C THR A 47 -1.69 0.61 8.10
N LEU A 48 -2.67 0.16 8.89
CA LEU A 48 -4.02 -0.16 8.41
C LEU A 48 -5.00 0.91 8.87
N LYS A 49 -5.72 1.54 7.92
CA LYS A 49 -6.83 2.46 8.22
C LYS A 49 -8.12 1.98 7.58
N MET A 50 -9.22 2.08 8.33
CA MET A 50 -10.57 1.83 7.86
C MET A 50 -11.47 2.99 8.32
N ASP A 51 -12.20 3.60 7.39
CA ASP A 51 -13.07 4.75 7.65
C ASP A 51 -12.38 5.89 8.43
N GLY A 52 -11.12 6.15 8.07
CA GLY A 52 -10.28 7.17 8.70
C GLY A 52 -9.68 6.80 10.06
N LYS A 53 -10.09 5.66 10.66
CA LYS A 53 -9.57 5.16 11.93
C LYS A 53 -8.38 4.22 11.72
N THR A 54 -7.33 4.37 12.52
CA THR A 54 -6.21 3.42 12.55
C THR A 54 -6.65 2.14 13.25
N LEU A 55 -6.39 0.99 12.63
CA LEU A 55 -6.61 -0.33 13.21
C LEU A 55 -5.26 -0.93 13.63
N THR A 56 -5.20 -1.44 14.85
CA THR A 56 -3.99 -2.05 15.44
C THR A 56 -4.23 -3.49 15.85
N ALA A 57 -3.16 -4.24 16.07
CA ALA A 57 -3.23 -5.54 16.73
C ALA A 57 -3.66 -5.35 18.20
N GLU A 58 -4.33 -6.35 18.77
CA GLU A 58 -4.77 -6.30 20.16
C GLU A 58 -3.56 -6.17 21.11
N GLY A 59 -3.62 -5.21 22.04
CA GLY A 59 -2.51 -4.92 22.97
C GLY A 59 -1.30 -4.25 22.31
N SER A 60 -1.42 -3.73 21.09
CA SER A 60 -0.35 -3.06 20.36
C SER A 60 -0.78 -1.74 19.75
N GLU A 61 0.18 -0.85 19.53
CA GLU A 61 0.04 0.36 18.70
C GLU A 61 0.41 0.09 17.22
N ASN A 62 0.93 -1.10 16.92
CA ASN A 62 1.34 -1.46 15.57
C ASN A 62 0.18 -2.04 14.74
N ALA A 63 0.30 -1.95 13.41
CA ALA A 63 -0.62 -2.60 12.49
C ALA A 63 -0.67 -4.12 12.74
N PRO A 64 -1.81 -4.79 12.47
CA PRO A 64 -1.89 -6.24 12.51
C PRO A 64 -0.93 -6.87 11.50
N MET A 65 -0.01 -7.71 11.99
CA MET A 65 1.05 -8.34 11.17
C MET A 65 0.77 -9.80 10.81
N THR A 66 -0.28 -10.39 11.41
CA THR A 66 -0.72 -11.76 11.12
C THR A 66 -2.14 -11.77 10.55
N VAL A 67 -2.50 -12.85 9.84
CA VAL A 67 -3.86 -13.04 9.33
C VAL A 67 -4.89 -13.04 10.47
N ALA A 68 -4.56 -13.65 11.60
CA ALA A 68 -5.42 -13.69 12.78
C ALA A 68 -5.68 -12.27 13.33
N ASP A 69 -4.62 -11.48 13.53
CA ASP A 69 -4.76 -10.11 14.04
C ASP A 69 -5.51 -9.21 13.05
N PHE A 70 -5.24 -9.36 11.75
CA PHE A 70 -5.94 -8.62 10.71
C PHE A 70 -7.43 -8.91 10.73
N ASN A 71 -7.81 -10.20 10.75
CA ASN A 71 -9.21 -10.62 10.80
C ASN A 71 -9.90 -10.12 12.06
N THR A 72 -9.24 -10.18 13.22
CA THR A 72 -9.77 -9.66 14.49
C THR A 72 -10.00 -8.15 14.40
N ALA A 73 -9.01 -7.39 13.96
CA ALA A 73 -9.09 -5.93 13.87
C ALA A 73 -10.19 -5.47 12.90
N VAL A 74 -10.26 -6.07 11.70
CA VAL A 74 -11.27 -5.72 10.68
C VAL A 74 -12.67 -6.16 11.10
N THR A 75 -12.82 -7.38 11.63
CA THR A 75 -14.14 -7.86 12.10
C THR A 75 -14.68 -6.99 13.24
N LYS A 76 -13.80 -6.51 14.13
CA LYS A 76 -14.18 -5.56 15.18
C LYS A 76 -14.61 -4.22 14.58
N ALA A 77 -13.86 -3.68 13.62
CA ALA A 77 -14.19 -2.41 12.97
C ALA A 77 -15.51 -2.45 12.18
N LEU A 78 -15.81 -3.57 11.52
CA LEU A 78 -17.04 -3.77 10.75
C LEU A 78 -18.32 -3.82 11.61
N LYS A 79 -18.20 -4.06 12.92
CA LYS A 79 -19.35 -4.15 13.84
C LYS A 79 -19.89 -2.80 14.33
N GLY A 80 -19.21 -1.70 14.00
CA GLY A 80 -19.57 -0.34 14.42
C GLY A 80 -18.88 0.11 15.69
#